data_AF-A0A536CDP5-F1
#
_entry.id   AF-A0A536CDP5-F1
#
_cell.length_a   1.000
_cell.length_b   1.000
_cell.length_c   1.000
_cell.angle_alpha   90.00
_cell.angle_beta   90.00
_cell.angle_gamma   90.00
#
_symmetry.space_group_name_H-M   'P 1'
#
loop_
_entity.id
_entity.type
_entity.pdbx_description
1 polymer ?
#
loop_
_entity_poly.entity_id
_entity_poly.type
_entity_poly.pdbx_seq_one_letter_code
_entity_poly.pdbx_strand_id
1 'polypeptide(L)'
;MRLTVRRSLVGAGIVILLALIGVGGFLIAQALRPHISAEEATAAAINRVQQMNTGASEFTLVSARYEPAPDKVYDDHGSLIYSESRSACLVGGIRVPSFLCPAEAAWILHLVAPGQGGHSANDAYVVVNATTGSVSSASVSRS
;
A
#
# COMPACT_ATOMS: atom_id res chain seq x y z
N MET A 1 -35.86 31.80 -29.99
CA MET A 1 -35.12 32.01 -28.72
C MET A 1 -35.20 30.83 -27.72
N ARG A 2 -36.35 30.18 -27.50
CA ARG A 2 -36.47 29.07 -26.51
C ARG A 2 -35.58 27.83 -26.76
N LEU A 3 -35.27 27.51 -28.02
CA LEU A 3 -34.43 26.35 -28.37
C LEU A 3 -32.94 26.56 -28.04
N THR A 4 -32.45 27.79 -28.21
CA THR A 4 -31.05 28.17 -27.95
C THR A 4 -30.73 28.12 -26.46
N VAL A 5 -31.67 28.57 -25.62
CA VAL A 5 -31.56 28.54 -24.15
C VAL A 5 -31.56 27.10 -23.61
N ARG A 6 -32.41 26.20 -24.14
CA ARG A 6 -32.43 24.79 -23.75
C ARG A 6 -31.13 24.06 -24.10
N ARG A 7 -30.56 24.29 -25.28
CA ARG A 7 -29.25 23.71 -25.66
C ARG A 7 -28.11 24.22 -24.78
N SER A 8 -28.14 25.51 -24.41
CA SER A 8 -27.15 26.09 -23.48
C SER A 8 -27.22 25.47 -22.09
N LEU A 9 -28.43 25.22 -21.57
CA LEU A 9 -28.65 24.60 -20.26
C LEU A 9 -28.19 23.14 -20.21
N VAL A 10 -28.46 22.36 -21.26
CA VAL A 10 -28.00 20.97 -21.36
C VAL A 10 -26.48 20.91 -21.48
N GLY A 11 -25.88 21.80 -22.29
CA GLY A 11 -24.42 21.90 -22.40
C GLY A 11 -23.76 22.26 -21.07
N ALA A 12 -24.28 23.26 -20.36
CA ALA A 12 -23.78 23.62 -19.02
C ALA A 12 -23.92 22.46 -18.02
N GLY A 13 -25.04 21.73 -18.04
CA GLY A 13 -25.25 20.56 -17.19
C GLY A 13 -24.23 19.44 -17.43
N ILE A 14 -23.91 19.15 -18.69
CA ILE A 14 -22.90 18.13 -19.05
C ILE A 14 -21.50 18.57 -18.59
N VAL A 15 -21.15 19.84 -18.78
CA VAL A 15 -19.86 20.38 -18.33
C VAL A 15 -19.72 20.32 -16.81
N ILE A 16 -20.77 20.66 -16.07
CA ILE A 16 -20.77 20.56 -14.59
C ILE A 16 -20.64 19.10 -14.15
N LEU A 17 -21.35 18.16 -14.79
CA LEU A 17 -21.25 16.74 -14.48
C LEU A 17 -19.83 16.20 -14.73
N LEU A 18 -19.22 16.54 -15.87
CA LEU A 18 -17.84 16.15 -16.19
C LEU A 18 -16.83 16.77 -15.22
N ALA A 19 -17.04 18.03 -14.82
CA ALA A 19 -16.22 18.69 -13.82
C ALA A 19 -16.34 18.00 -12.45
N LEU A 20 -17.54 17.60 -12.03
CA LEU A 20 -17.75 16.85 -10.78
C LEU A 20 -17.09 15.47 -10.82
N ILE A 21 -17.16 14.76 -11.95
CA ILE A 21 -16.48 13.47 -12.13
C ILE A 21 -14.96 13.67 -12.11
N GLY A 22 -14.44 14.70 -12.79
CA GLY A 22 -13.02 15.02 -12.81
C GLY A 22 -12.48 15.39 -11.42
N VAL A 23 -13.19 16.25 -10.69
CA VAL A 23 -12.85 16.63 -9.31
C VAL A 23 -12.98 15.44 -8.37
N GLY A 24 -14.04 14.65 -8.49
CA GLY A 24 -14.24 13.44 -7.70
C GLY A 24 -13.13 12.41 -7.92
N GLY A 25 -12.77 12.14 -9.18
CA GLY A 25 -11.66 11.25 -9.53
C GLY A 25 -10.32 11.75 -9.02
N PHE A 26 -10.07 13.05 -9.07
CA PHE A 26 -8.86 13.67 -8.53
C PHE A 26 -8.75 13.52 -7.00
N LEU A 27 -9.85 13.73 -6.27
CA LEU A 27 -9.88 13.56 -4.81
C LEU A 27 -9.66 12.10 -4.40
N ILE A 28 -10.25 11.14 -5.12
CA ILE A 28 -10.02 9.70 -4.89
C ILE A 28 -8.56 9.35 -5.16
N ALA A 29 -7.97 9.86 -6.24
CA ALA A 29 -6.58 9.63 -6.56
C ALA A 29 -5.62 10.20 -5.50
N GLN A 30 -5.97 11.33 -4.88
CA GLN A 30 -5.19 11.87 -3.75
C GLN A 30 -5.36 11.05 -2.47
N ALA A 31 -6.55 10.54 -2.19
CA ALA A 31 -6.79 9.68 -1.03
C ALA A 31 -6.02 8.34 -1.11
N LEU A 32 -5.72 7.88 -2.34
CA LEU A 32 -4.96 6.66 -2.62
C LEU A 32 -3.45 6.91 -2.76
N ARG A 33 -2.94 8.08 -2.40
CA ARG A 33 -1.49 8.31 -2.39
C ARG A 33 -0.88 7.82 -1.08
N PRO A 34 0.30 7.17 -1.14
CA PRO A 34 1.05 6.86 0.07
C PRO A 34 1.45 8.16 0.77
N HIS A 35 1.30 8.21 2.10
CA HIS A 35 1.73 9.37 2.90
C HIS A 35 3.23 9.34 3.15
N ILE A 36 3.82 8.14 3.21
CA ILE A 36 5.26 7.95 3.30
C ILE A 36 5.85 7.60 1.94
N SER A 37 7.07 8.05 1.69
CA SER A 37 7.79 7.70 0.46
C SER A 37 8.27 6.25 0.46
N ALA A 38 8.61 5.71 -0.72
CA ALA A 38 9.24 4.39 -0.83
C ALA A 38 10.59 4.35 -0.08
N GLU A 39 11.33 5.46 -0.03
CA GLU A 39 12.60 5.56 0.69
C GLU A 39 12.41 5.46 2.20
N GLU A 40 11.42 6.17 2.76
CA GLU A 40 11.06 6.09 4.18
C GLU A 40 10.60 4.68 4.57
N ALA A 41 9.77 4.06 3.72
CA ALA A 41 9.34 2.67 3.91
C ALA A 41 10.52 1.70 3.85
N THR A 42 11.48 1.94 2.96
CA THR A 42 12.71 1.13 2.84
C THR A 42 13.58 1.25 4.07
N ALA A 43 13.77 2.46 4.60
CA ALA A 43 14.53 2.66 5.83
C ALA A 43 13.88 1.95 7.04
N ALA A 44 12.54 2.03 7.17
CA ALA A 44 11.80 1.32 8.19
C ALA A 44 11.95 -0.22 8.05
N ALA A 45 11.88 -0.72 6.82
CA ALA A 45 12.03 -2.13 6.51
C ALA A 45 13.44 -2.66 6.84
N ILE A 46 14.49 -1.97 6.40
CA ILE A 46 15.88 -2.34 6.70
C ILE A 46 16.13 -2.38 8.20
N ASN A 47 15.69 -1.34 8.93
CA ASN A 47 15.85 -1.29 10.39
C ASN A 47 15.14 -2.48 11.05
N ARG A 48 13.93 -2.82 10.59
CA ARG A 48 13.20 -3.97 11.14
C ARG A 48 13.90 -5.30 10.86
N VAL A 49 14.43 -5.51 9.66
CA VAL A 49 15.13 -6.75 9.31
C VAL A 49 16.46 -6.86 10.05
N GLN A 50 17.19 -5.76 10.26
CA GLN A 50 18.39 -5.73 11.10
C GLN A 50 18.08 -6.12 12.56
N GLN A 51 16.94 -5.69 13.10
CA GLN A 51 16.47 -6.07 14.44
C GLN A 51 16.11 -7.55 14.57
N MET A 52 15.82 -8.25 13.46
CA MET A 52 15.54 -9.70 13.48
C MET A 52 16.80 -10.55 13.67
N ASN A 53 17.98 -9.93 13.76
CA ASN A 53 19.27 -10.59 14.01
C ASN A 53 19.56 -11.72 13.02
N THR A 54 19.44 -11.40 11.72
CA THR A 54 19.62 -12.34 10.60
C THR A 54 21.08 -12.75 10.36
N GLY A 55 22.03 -12.10 11.05
CA GLY A 55 23.47 -12.27 10.83
C GLY A 55 24.00 -11.52 9.59
N ALA A 56 23.13 -10.83 8.84
CA ALA A 56 23.51 -9.99 7.71
C ALA A 56 23.54 -8.51 8.12
N SER A 57 24.59 -7.79 7.69
CA SER A 57 24.79 -6.37 8.02
C SER A 57 24.17 -5.41 6.99
N GLU A 58 24.07 -5.84 5.73
CA GLU A 58 23.68 -4.97 4.61
C GLU A 58 22.51 -5.58 3.84
N PHE A 59 21.38 -4.89 3.85
CA PHE A 59 20.21 -5.20 3.03
C PHE A 59 20.05 -4.14 1.95
N THR A 60 19.85 -4.59 0.71
CA THR A 60 19.59 -3.72 -0.44
C THR A 60 18.17 -3.92 -0.93
N LEU A 61 17.51 -2.83 -1.33
CA LEU A 61 16.18 -2.89 -1.92
C LEU A 61 16.24 -3.52 -3.32
N VAL A 62 15.46 -4.56 -3.54
CA VAL A 62 15.24 -5.18 -4.86
C VAL A 62 13.97 -4.64 -5.50
N SER A 63 12.87 -4.62 -4.74
CA SER A 63 11.61 -4.09 -5.22
C SER A 63 10.80 -3.42 -4.12
N ALA A 64 10.03 -2.38 -4.50
CA ALA A 64 9.05 -1.72 -3.67
C ALA A 64 7.76 -1.54 -4.47
N ARG A 65 6.64 -2.05 -3.95
CA ARG A 65 5.32 -1.95 -4.57
C ARG A 65 4.34 -1.31 -3.58
N TYR A 66 3.66 -0.27 -4.01
CA TYR A 66 2.55 0.30 -3.26
C TYR A 66 1.27 -0.47 -3.57
N GLU A 67 0.55 -0.88 -2.53
CA GLU A 67 -0.77 -1.47 -2.63
C GLU A 67 -1.74 -0.68 -1.73
N PRO A 68 -2.79 -0.04 -2.29
CA PRO A 68 -3.69 0.81 -1.52
C PRO A 68 -4.63 0.04 -0.58
N ALA A 69 -4.86 -1.25 -0.82
CA ALA A 69 -5.72 -2.08 0.03
C ALA A 69 -5.36 -3.58 -0.05
N PRO A 70 -4.19 -4.01 0.45
CA PRO A 70 -3.77 -5.40 0.41
C PRO A 70 -4.59 -6.26 1.38
N ASP A 71 -5.30 -7.25 0.86
CA ASP A 71 -5.95 -8.27 1.70
C ASP A 71 -4.99 -9.33 2.18
N LYS A 72 -4.16 -9.80 1.24
CA LYS A 72 -3.15 -10.82 1.44
C LYS A 72 -1.95 -10.45 0.59
N VAL A 73 -0.77 -10.65 1.16
CA VAL A 73 0.48 -10.50 0.44
C VAL A 73 1.25 -11.81 0.57
N TYR A 74 1.74 -12.28 -0.57
CA TYR A 74 2.57 -13.46 -0.67
C TYR A 74 3.97 -13.03 -1.12
N ASP A 75 5.00 -13.74 -0.64
CA ASP A 75 6.35 -13.64 -1.19
C ASP A 75 6.44 -14.32 -2.57
N ASP A 76 7.61 -14.23 -3.21
CA ASP A 76 7.82 -14.84 -4.54
C ASP A 76 7.85 -16.38 -4.50
N HIS A 77 7.93 -16.97 -3.31
CA HIS A 77 7.86 -18.41 -3.07
C HIS A 77 6.42 -18.90 -2.80
N GLY A 78 5.45 -17.99 -2.74
CA GLY A 78 4.04 -18.29 -2.46
C GLY A 78 3.71 -18.41 -0.97
N SER A 79 4.61 -18.04 -0.06
CA SER A 79 4.34 -17.99 1.38
C SER A 79 3.57 -16.73 1.73
N LEU A 80 2.54 -16.85 2.58
CA LEU A 80 1.76 -15.72 3.06
C LEU A 80 2.59 -14.89 4.06
N ILE A 81 2.89 -13.64 3.71
CA ILE A 81 3.67 -12.72 4.56
C ILE A 81 2.77 -11.74 5.31
N TYR A 82 1.59 -11.42 4.80
CA TYR A 82 0.62 -10.54 5.46
C TYR A 82 -0.80 -10.94 5.08
N SER A 83 -1.71 -10.90 6.05
CA SER A 83 -3.14 -11.05 5.82
C SER A 83 -3.89 -10.15 6.78
N GLU A 84 -4.73 -9.28 6.24
CA GLU A 84 -5.59 -8.45 7.07
C GLU A 84 -6.80 -9.28 7.53
N SER A 85 -6.98 -9.41 8.85
CA SER A 85 -8.12 -10.14 9.42
C SER A 85 -9.32 -9.21 9.55
N ARG A 86 -10.13 -9.14 8.50
CA ARG A 86 -11.30 -8.24 8.49
C ARG A 86 -12.46 -8.79 9.35
N SER A 87 -12.42 -8.54 10.66
CA SER A 87 -13.45 -9.00 11.62
C SER A 87 -14.58 -7.99 11.90
N ALA A 88 -14.77 -6.99 11.01
CA ALA A 88 -15.61 -5.80 11.13
C ALA A 88 -14.90 -4.62 11.81
N CYS A 89 -15.00 -3.43 11.21
CA CYS A 89 -14.49 -2.18 11.78
C CYS A 89 -15.61 -1.39 12.44
N LEU A 90 -15.26 -0.59 13.44
CA LEU A 90 -16.20 0.22 14.21
C LEU A 90 -16.11 1.66 13.69
N VAL A 91 -17.10 2.11 12.93
CA VAL A 91 -17.17 3.47 12.39
C VAL A 91 -18.31 4.20 13.08
N GLY A 92 -17.98 5.24 13.86
CA GLY A 92 -18.99 6.04 14.56
C GLY A 92 -19.85 5.26 15.55
N GLY A 93 -19.32 4.20 16.16
CA GLY A 93 -20.08 3.32 17.09
C GLY A 93 -20.79 2.14 16.43
N ILE A 94 -20.84 2.08 15.09
CA ILE A 94 -21.53 1.02 14.35
C ILE A 94 -20.48 0.03 13.81
N ARG A 95 -20.71 -1.28 14.04
CA ARG A 95 -19.94 -2.32 13.35
C ARG A 95 -20.39 -2.39 11.89
N VAL A 96 -19.51 -1.99 10.99
CA VAL A 96 -19.74 -2.09 9.55
C VAL A 96 -19.12 -3.38 9.01
N PRO A 97 -19.75 -4.03 8.01
CA PRO A 97 -19.16 -5.18 7.35
C PRO A 97 -17.74 -4.93 6.88
N SER A 98 -16.91 -5.96 6.93
CA SER A 98 -15.49 -5.94 6.57
C SER A 98 -15.19 -5.42 5.16
N PHE A 99 -16.12 -5.52 4.20
CA PHE A 99 -15.92 -4.99 2.86
C PHE A 99 -15.97 -3.46 2.79
N LEU A 100 -16.58 -2.80 3.79
CA LEU A 100 -16.60 -1.34 3.93
C LEU A 100 -15.40 -0.80 4.73
N CYS A 101 -14.57 -1.71 5.25
CA CYS A 101 -13.33 -1.41 5.95
C CYS A 101 -12.19 -1.68 4.96
N PRO A 102 -11.69 -0.65 4.25
CA PRO A 102 -10.53 -0.85 3.38
C PRO A 102 -9.35 -1.31 4.23
N ALA A 103 -8.62 -2.31 3.75
CA ALA A 103 -7.32 -2.66 4.33
C ALA A 103 -6.42 -1.42 4.29
N GLU A 104 -5.55 -1.26 5.29
CA GLU A 104 -4.64 -0.13 5.32
C GLU A 104 -3.68 -0.21 4.14
N ALA A 105 -3.49 0.92 3.45
CA ALA A 105 -2.53 1.00 2.35
C ALA A 105 -1.12 0.64 2.84
N ALA A 106 -0.37 -0.08 2.02
CA ALA A 106 0.95 -0.57 2.39
C ALA A 106 1.98 -0.48 1.26
N TRP A 107 3.23 -0.30 1.66
CA TRP A 107 4.40 -0.61 0.86
C TRP A 107 4.81 -2.06 1.11
N ILE A 108 4.93 -2.82 0.03
CA ILE A 108 5.43 -4.20 0.01
C ILE A 108 6.86 -4.13 -0.52
N LEU A 109 7.82 -4.48 0.32
CA LEU A 109 9.24 -4.38 0.01
C LEU A 109 9.91 -5.74 -0.01
N HIS A 110 10.78 -5.95 -0.99
CA HIS A 110 11.69 -7.08 -1.08
C HIS A 110 13.11 -6.55 -0.95
N LEU A 111 13.81 -7.03 0.07
CA LEU A 111 15.19 -6.71 0.38
C LEU A 111 16.05 -7.97 0.21
N VAL A 112 17.29 -7.79 -0.23
CA VAL A 112 18.27 -8.86 -0.30
C VAL A 112 19.54 -8.45 0.43
N ALA A 113 20.06 -9.34 1.26
CA ALA A 113 21.41 -9.26 1.77
C ALA A 113 22.31 -10.28 1.04
N PRO A 114 23.46 -9.84 0.48
CA PRO A 114 24.40 -10.76 -0.15
C PRO A 114 24.93 -11.77 0.88
N GLY A 115 25.14 -13.01 0.44
CA GLY A 115 25.73 -14.06 1.27
C GLY A 115 27.12 -13.66 1.77
N GLN A 116 27.36 -13.76 3.08
CA GLN A 116 28.67 -13.49 3.68
C GLN A 116 29.29 -14.77 4.26
N GLY A 117 30.59 -14.97 4.02
CA GLY A 117 31.34 -16.06 4.64
C GLY A 117 30.85 -17.48 4.30
N GLY A 118 30.43 -17.73 3.05
CA GLY A 118 29.97 -19.05 2.61
C GLY A 118 28.51 -19.38 2.94
N HIS A 119 27.75 -18.40 3.46
CA HIS A 119 26.31 -18.52 3.67
C HIS A 119 25.53 -18.07 2.44
N SER A 120 24.35 -18.65 2.30
CA SER A 120 23.38 -18.38 1.25
C SER A 120 22.80 -16.95 1.41
N ALA A 121 22.23 -16.37 0.35
CA ALA A 121 21.72 -15.01 0.41
C ALA A 121 20.50 -14.96 1.34
N ASN A 122 20.21 -13.78 1.93
CA ASN A 122 19.01 -13.62 2.73
C ASN A 122 18.03 -12.71 1.99
N ASP A 123 16.91 -13.28 1.56
CA ASP A 123 15.75 -12.56 1.09
C ASP A 123 14.90 -12.13 2.27
N ALA A 124 14.40 -10.90 2.25
CA ALA A 124 13.49 -10.39 3.25
C ALA A 124 12.30 -9.71 2.59
N TYR A 125 11.10 -10.09 3.00
CA TYR A 125 9.85 -9.48 2.54
C TYR A 125 9.21 -8.74 3.70
N VAL A 126 8.95 -7.45 3.50
CA VAL A 126 8.48 -6.55 4.55
C VAL A 126 7.27 -5.78 4.07
N VAL A 127 6.25 -5.69 4.91
CA VAL A 127 5.05 -4.90 4.67
C VAL A 127 5.05 -3.72 5.63
N VAL A 128 5.08 -2.51 5.09
CA VAL A 128 5.11 -1.25 5.84
C VAL A 128 3.82 -0.48 5.56
N ASN A 129 3.11 -0.07 6.60
CA ASN A 129 1.92 0.76 6.46
C ASN A 129 2.29 2.09 5.77
N ALA A 130 1.65 2.39 4.64
CA ALA A 130 1.97 3.54 3.79
C ALA A 130 1.46 4.88 4.34
N THR A 131 0.71 4.85 5.45
CA THR A 131 0.19 6.00 6.18
C THR A 131 1.06 6.34 7.40
N THR A 132 1.47 5.34 8.17
CA THR A 132 2.14 5.51 9.47
C THR A 132 3.64 5.21 9.44
N GLY A 133 4.13 4.48 8.44
CA GLY A 133 5.51 3.97 8.41
C GLY A 133 5.78 2.80 9.36
N SER A 134 4.77 2.28 10.05
CA SER A 134 4.94 1.11 10.91
C SER A 134 5.08 -0.17 10.10
N VAL A 135 5.98 -1.07 10.50
CA VAL A 135 6.11 -2.38 9.88
C VAL A 135 4.99 -3.31 10.37
N SER A 136 4.07 -3.66 9.47
CA SER A 136 2.94 -4.54 9.75
C SER A 136 3.33 -6.02 9.73
N SER A 137 4.30 -6.38 8.88
CA SER A 137 4.85 -7.75 8.83
C SER A 137 6.25 -7.75 8.25
N ALA A 138 7.07 -8.73 8.67
CA ALA A 138 8.40 -8.97 8.11
C ALA A 138 8.70 -10.47 8.15
N SER A 139 9.29 -10.97 7.08
CA SER A 139 9.76 -12.35 6.95
C SER A 139 11.14 -12.37 6.30
N VAL A 140 11.97 -13.34 6.68
CA VAL A 140 13.31 -13.53 6.13
C VAL A 140 13.49 -15.00 5.76
N SER A 141 13.97 -15.24 4.56
CA SER A 141 14.25 -16.56 3.99
C SER A 141 15.69 -16.62 3.50
N ARG A 142 16.31 -17.80 3.67
CA ARG A 142 17.62 -18.09 3.10
C ARG A 142 17.44 -18.68 1.70
N SER A 143 18.10 -18.09 0.70
CA SER A 143 18.16 -18.55 -0.68
C SER A 143 19.52 -19.12 -1.04
#